data_AF-A0A9Q1BCM5-F1
#
_entry.id   AF-A0A9Q1BCM5-F1
#
_cell.length_a   1.000
_cell.length_b   1.000
_cell.length_c   1.000
_cell.angle_alpha   90.00
_cell.angle_beta   90.00
_cell.angle_gamma   90.00
#
_symmetry.space_group_name_H-M   'P 1'
#
loop_
_entity.id
_entity.type
_entity.pdbx_description
1 polymer ?
#
loop_
_entity_poly.entity_id
_entity_poly.type
_entity_poly.pdbx_seq_one_letter_code
_entity_poly.pdbx_strand_id
1 'polypeptide(L)'
;MEYVGKITEEAGVRLAVHPRDILPHPEEVGFSVAPGFSTSIGIRQVELKRLGYPYGGCSNGENTNYLSSDRFNYSIISCQKKCLLDYMADRCGCVDNIYDDYEHVPKCQRKNLNQCEALMFLPKKIIAYYLTITAYYRTENPRLTRI
;
A
#
# COMPACT_ATOMS: atom_id res chain seq x y z
N MET A 1 13.11 -20.97 1.47
CA MET A 1 12.62 -19.78 2.20
C MET A 1 13.01 -19.98 3.64
N GLU A 2 13.73 -19.03 4.23
CA GLU A 2 14.23 -19.13 5.60
C GLU A 2 13.51 -18.08 6.45
N TYR A 3 12.94 -18.49 7.58
CA TYR A 3 12.20 -17.61 8.49
C TYR A 3 13.13 -17.13 9.61
N VAL A 4 13.16 -15.83 9.88
CA VAL A 4 13.94 -15.28 10.99
C VAL A 4 13.07 -15.23 12.23
N GLY A 5 13.15 -16.27 13.07
CA GLY A 5 12.24 -16.53 14.19
C GLY A 5 12.14 -15.46 15.30
N LYS A 6 12.94 -14.37 15.26
CA LYS A 6 12.80 -13.22 16.18
C LYS A 6 11.88 -12.11 15.66
N ILE A 7 11.55 -12.12 14.36
CA ILE A 7 10.81 -11.04 13.69
C ILE A 7 9.64 -11.57 12.84
N THR A 8 9.48 -12.88 12.69
CA THR A 8 8.34 -13.51 12.01
C THR A 8 7.51 -14.33 12.98
N GLU A 9 6.27 -13.95 13.20
CA GLU A 9 5.31 -14.76 13.96
C GLU A 9 4.47 -15.68 13.05
N GLU A 10 4.36 -15.34 11.77
CA GLU A 10 3.56 -16.07 10.78
C GLU A 10 4.45 -16.72 9.71
N ALA A 11 4.13 -17.96 9.34
CA ALA A 11 4.72 -18.67 8.21
C ALA A 11 3.78 -18.61 7.00
N GLY A 12 4.26 -18.08 5.87
CA GLY A 12 3.48 -17.93 4.66
C GLY A 12 3.90 -16.73 3.82
N VAL A 13 3.06 -16.38 2.86
CA VAL A 13 3.26 -15.26 1.93
C VAL A 13 2.07 -14.31 2.05
N ARG A 14 2.30 -12.99 2.00
CA ARG A 14 1.20 -12.03 1.84
C ARG A 14 1.05 -11.63 0.37
N LEU A 15 -0.13 -11.86 -0.17
CA LEU A 15 -0.46 -11.54 -1.55
C LEU A 15 -1.43 -10.37 -1.60
N ALA A 16 -1.14 -9.38 -2.44
CA ALA A 16 -2.01 -8.23 -2.66
C ALA A 16 -2.21 -8.03 -4.18
N VAL A 17 -3.46 -7.88 -4.60
CA VAL A 17 -3.83 -7.58 -5.99
C VAL A 17 -4.21 -6.11 -6.06
N HIS A 18 -3.58 -5.35 -6.96
CA HIS A 18 -3.81 -3.92 -7.08
C HIS A 18 -3.69 -3.45 -8.55
N PRO A 19 -4.27 -2.28 -8.89
CA PRO A 19 -4.07 -1.66 -10.21
C PRO A 19 -2.62 -1.26 -10.42
N ARG A 20 -2.15 -1.34 -11.68
CA ARG A 20 -0.76 -1.06 -12.07
C ARG A 20 -0.25 0.30 -11.65
N ASP A 21 -1.09 1.31 -11.82
CA ASP A 21 -0.70 2.69 -11.61
C ASP A 21 -0.98 3.13 -10.17
N ILE A 22 -1.26 2.21 -9.24
CA ILE A 22 -1.48 2.53 -7.82
C ILE A 22 -0.40 1.85 -7.00
N LEU A 23 0.15 2.56 -6.02
CA LEU A 23 1.12 2.01 -5.09
C LEU A 23 0.51 0.85 -4.26
N PRO A 24 1.14 -0.34 -4.22
CA PRO A 24 0.66 -1.45 -3.42
C PRO A 24 0.87 -1.23 -1.92
N HIS A 25 -0.16 -1.52 -1.12
CA HIS A 25 -0.10 -1.52 0.35
C HIS A 25 -0.48 -2.90 0.89
N PRO A 26 0.40 -3.91 0.72
CA PRO A 26 0.09 -5.29 1.09
C PRO A 26 -0.12 -5.48 2.60
N GLU A 27 0.31 -4.54 3.44
CA GLU A 27 0.00 -4.54 4.86
C GLU A 27 -1.47 -4.22 5.16
N GLU A 28 -2.17 -3.52 4.25
CA GLU A 28 -3.58 -3.14 4.43
C GLU A 28 -4.55 -4.00 3.64
N VAL A 29 -4.20 -4.32 2.38
CA VAL A 29 -5.10 -5.02 1.44
C VAL A 29 -4.63 -6.43 1.09
N GLY A 30 -3.52 -6.88 1.68
CA GLY A 30 -2.98 -8.21 1.42
C GLY A 30 -3.71 -9.32 2.19
N PHE A 31 -3.71 -10.52 1.62
CA PHE A 31 -4.18 -11.73 2.28
C PHE A 31 -3.05 -12.74 2.45
N SER A 32 -3.11 -13.51 3.54
CA SER A 32 -2.08 -14.50 3.87
C SER A 32 -2.36 -15.83 3.17
N VAL A 33 -1.33 -16.37 2.51
CA VAL A 33 -1.34 -17.69 1.88
C VAL A 33 -0.45 -18.62 2.70
N ALA A 34 -1.04 -19.71 3.19
CA ALA A 34 -0.34 -20.70 4.00
C ALA A 34 0.60 -21.57 3.14
N PRO A 35 1.78 -21.94 3.65
CA PRO A 35 2.65 -22.89 3.00
C PRO A 35 2.08 -24.32 3.13
N GLY A 36 2.53 -25.24 2.26
CA GLY A 36 2.22 -26.66 2.34
C GLY A 36 0.91 -27.10 1.67
N PHE A 37 0.10 -26.16 1.18
CA PHE A 37 -1.13 -26.45 0.45
C PHE A 37 -1.23 -25.64 -0.84
N SER A 38 -1.96 -26.17 -1.83
CA SER A 38 -2.30 -25.43 -3.04
C SER A 38 -3.45 -24.46 -2.76
N THR A 39 -3.26 -23.18 -3.05
CA THR A 39 -4.28 -22.13 -2.88
C THR A 39 -4.69 -21.61 -4.25
N SER A 40 -6.00 -21.67 -4.56
CA SER A 40 -6.57 -21.13 -5.81
C SER A 40 -7.32 -19.83 -5.53
N ILE A 41 -7.01 -18.77 -6.28
CA ILE A 41 -7.56 -17.43 -6.07
C ILE A 41 -8.37 -17.01 -7.30
N GLY A 42 -9.69 -16.87 -7.14
CA GLY A 42 -10.57 -16.29 -8.16
C GLY A 42 -10.67 -14.78 -7.99
N ILE A 43 -10.51 -14.02 -9.08
CA ILE A 43 -10.54 -12.55 -9.06
C ILE A 43 -11.77 -12.07 -9.84
N ARG A 44 -12.55 -11.16 -9.24
CA ARG A 44 -13.63 -10.42 -9.91
C ARG A 44 -13.34 -8.94 -9.86
N GLN A 45 -13.30 -8.30 -11.02
CA GLN A 45 -13.09 -6.87 -11.12
C GLN A 45 -14.41 -6.10 -10.97
N VAL A 46 -14.37 -5.02 -10.21
CA VAL A 46 -15.45 -4.05 -10.09
C VAL A 46 -14.84 -2.65 -10.22
N GLU A 47 -15.36 -1.85 -11.15
CA GLU A 47 -14.94 -0.47 -11.34
C GLU A 47 -16.05 0.48 -10.84
N LEU A 48 -15.67 1.44 -9.99
CA LEU A 48 -16.57 2.44 -9.44
C LEU A 48 -16.10 3.82 -9.87
N LYS A 49 -16.91 4.52 -10.67
CA LYS A 49 -16.66 5.92 -11.06
C LYS A 49 -17.58 6.83 -10.27
N ARG A 50 -17.00 7.73 -9.47
CA ARG A 50 -17.74 8.75 -8.73
C ARG A 50 -17.61 10.09 -9.46
N LEU A 51 -18.70 10.85 -9.49
CA LEU A 51 -18.67 12.20 -10.02
C LEU A 51 -18.04 13.14 -8.97
N GLY A 52 -17.18 14.03 -9.44
CA GLY A 52 -16.66 15.14 -8.64
C GLY A 52 -17.70 16.25 -8.45
N TYR A 53 -17.22 17.41 -8.01
CA TYR A 53 -18.07 18.58 -7.80
C TYR A 53 -18.83 18.95 -9.11
N PRO A 54 -20.13 19.34 -9.06
CA PRO A 54 -20.98 19.58 -7.88
C PRO A 54 -21.72 18.35 -7.33
N TYR A 55 -21.58 17.18 -7.95
CA TYR A 55 -22.34 15.97 -7.60
C TYR A 55 -21.74 15.19 -6.42
N GLY A 56 -20.50 15.48 -6.04
CA GLY A 56 -19.81 14.87 -4.90
C GLY A 56 -18.47 15.53 -4.58
N GLY A 57 -17.84 15.11 -3.48
CA GLY A 57 -16.52 15.58 -3.05
C GLY A 57 -15.36 14.69 -3.51
N CYS A 58 -15.51 13.97 -4.62
CA CYS A 58 -14.45 13.10 -5.13
C CYS A 58 -13.35 13.93 -5.82
N SER A 59 -12.09 13.67 -5.49
CA SER A 59 -10.92 14.25 -6.14
C SER A 59 -10.03 13.15 -6.70
N ASN A 60 -9.36 13.44 -7.82
CA ASN A 60 -8.36 12.56 -8.42
C ASN A 60 -6.95 12.77 -7.82
N GLY A 61 -6.86 13.50 -6.71
CA GLY A 61 -5.59 13.85 -6.08
C GLY A 61 -4.90 15.07 -6.70
N GLU A 62 -5.44 15.62 -7.79
CA GLU A 62 -5.06 16.93 -8.31
C GLU A 62 -5.25 17.97 -7.20
N ASN A 63 -4.16 18.62 -6.77
CA ASN A 63 -4.04 19.51 -5.60
C ASN A 63 -3.87 18.85 -4.22
N THR A 64 -3.54 17.57 -4.15
CA THR A 64 -3.14 16.93 -2.89
C THR A 64 -1.67 16.53 -2.95
N ASN A 65 -0.93 16.77 -1.86
CA ASN A 65 0.41 16.23 -1.68
C ASN A 65 0.28 14.75 -1.32
N TYR A 66 -0.20 13.89 -2.23
CA TYR A 66 -0.51 12.49 -1.90
C TYR A 66 0.64 11.51 -2.18
N LEU A 67 1.54 11.83 -3.11
CA LEU A 67 2.80 11.14 -3.43
C LEU A 67 3.61 12.07 -4.37
N SER A 68 4.93 12.21 -4.16
CA SER A 68 5.79 13.07 -4.99
C SER A 68 6.30 12.36 -6.26
N SER A 69 6.06 11.06 -6.41
CA SER A 69 6.52 10.29 -7.57
C SER A 69 5.48 10.28 -8.68
N ASP A 70 5.83 10.81 -9.86
CA ASP A 70 5.02 10.78 -11.10
C ASP A 70 4.65 9.37 -11.60
N ARG A 71 5.13 8.32 -10.92
CA ARG A 71 4.93 6.92 -11.30
C ARG A 71 3.60 6.34 -10.85
N PHE A 72 2.96 6.89 -9.82
CA PHE A 72 1.74 6.33 -9.22
C PHE A 72 0.64 7.37 -9.09
N ASN A 73 -0.58 6.96 -9.42
CA ASN A 73 -1.81 7.71 -9.29
C ASN A 73 -2.33 7.74 -7.84
N TYR A 74 -3.26 8.67 -7.62
CA TYR A 74 -3.92 8.87 -6.34
C TYR A 74 -4.62 7.62 -5.83
N SER A 75 -4.38 7.32 -4.55
CA SER A 75 -5.16 6.36 -3.77
C SER A 75 -5.43 6.92 -2.38
N ILE A 76 -6.57 6.55 -1.82
CA ILE A 76 -6.98 6.99 -0.48
C ILE A 76 -5.97 6.50 0.57
N ILE A 77 -5.51 5.25 0.45
CA ILE A 77 -4.54 4.65 1.36
C ILE A 77 -3.21 5.40 1.31
N SER A 78 -2.68 5.67 0.10
CA SER A 78 -1.44 6.44 -0.07
C SER A 78 -1.53 7.82 0.57
N CYS A 79 -2.66 8.52 0.35
CA CYS A 79 -2.88 9.85 0.92
C CYS A 79 -2.89 9.83 2.46
N GLN A 80 -3.54 8.83 3.06
CA GLN A 80 -3.59 8.67 4.52
C GLN A 80 -2.21 8.33 5.10
N LYS A 81 -1.47 7.41 4.46
CA LYS A 81 -0.11 7.05 4.84
C LYS A 81 0.83 8.24 4.78
N LYS A 82 0.76 9.02 3.70
CA LYS A 82 1.60 10.20 3.54
C LYS A 82 1.28 11.27 4.59
N CYS A 83 0.00 11.53 4.87
CA CYS A 83 -0.40 12.43 5.94
C CYS A 83 0.19 12.02 7.30
N LEU A 84 0.18 10.72 7.61
CA LEU A 84 0.81 10.20 8.82
C LEU A 84 2.34 10.42 8.81
N LEU A 85 3.01 10.15 7.68
CA LEU A 85 4.46 10.32 7.57
C LEU A 85 4.89 11.79 7.62
N ASP A 86 4.14 12.70 7.01
CA ASP A 86 4.35 14.14 7.11
C ASP A 86 4.22 14.59 8.57
N TYR A 87 3.15 14.15 9.26
CA TYR A 87 2.97 14.43 10.68
C TYR A 87 4.13 13.89 11.55
N MET A 88 4.65 12.70 11.22
CA MET A 88 5.82 12.13 11.90
C MET A 88 7.10 12.92 11.62
N ALA A 89 7.34 13.31 10.36
CA ALA A 89 8.48 14.12 9.98
C ALA A 89 8.48 15.45 10.77
N ASP A 90 7.34 16.12 10.83
CA ASP A 90 7.20 17.42 11.50
C ASP A 90 7.30 17.32 13.02
N ARG A 91 6.64 16.32 13.62
CA ARG A 91 6.54 16.23 15.08
C ARG A 91 7.73 15.53 15.72
N CYS A 92 8.29 14.54 15.04
CA CYS A 92 9.30 13.63 15.58
C CYS A 92 10.69 13.89 14.98
N GLY A 93 10.75 14.63 13.87
CA GLY A 93 11.99 14.85 13.13
C GLY A 93 12.53 13.57 12.47
N CYS A 94 11.72 12.50 12.38
CA CYS A 94 12.11 11.23 11.81
C CYS A 94 10.90 10.51 11.19
N VAL A 95 11.15 9.61 10.25
CA VAL A 95 10.11 8.79 9.60
C VAL A 95 10.54 7.33 9.44
N ASP A 96 9.57 6.46 9.23
CA ASP A 96 9.84 5.08 8.81
C ASP A 96 9.96 5.05 7.29
N ASN A 97 11.11 4.61 6.75
CA ASN A 97 11.53 4.91 5.38
C ASN A 97 10.87 4.02 4.29
N ILE A 98 9.56 3.79 4.36
CA ILE A 98 8.88 2.91 3.40
C ILE A 98 8.73 3.59 2.02
N TYR A 99 8.83 4.92 1.95
CA TYR A 99 8.55 5.71 0.74
C TYR A 99 9.77 6.56 0.32
N ASP A 100 9.98 6.67 -0.99
CA ASP A 100 11.08 7.44 -1.61
C ASP A 100 10.99 8.95 -1.28
N ASP A 101 9.77 9.48 -1.06
CA ASP A 101 9.48 10.89 -0.74
C ASP A 101 10.27 11.45 0.47
N TYR A 102 10.78 10.58 1.34
CA TYR A 102 11.43 10.97 2.59
C TYR A 102 12.92 10.63 2.65
N GLU A 103 13.59 10.53 1.50
CA GLU A 103 15.04 10.23 1.45
C GLU A 103 15.89 11.22 2.25
N HIS A 104 15.46 12.49 2.35
CA HIS A 104 16.16 13.55 3.08
C HIS A 104 15.82 13.62 4.58
N VAL A 105 14.88 12.80 5.07
CA VAL A 105 14.45 12.78 6.48
C VAL A 105 15.12 11.61 7.20
N PRO A 106 15.70 11.80 8.40
CA PRO A 106 16.37 10.71 9.09
C PRO A 106 15.39 9.61 9.51
N LYS A 107 15.86 8.36 9.47
CA LYS A 107 15.05 7.20 9.86
C LYS A 107 14.86 7.14 11.37
N CYS A 108 13.64 6.85 11.82
CA CYS A 108 13.41 6.66 13.25
C CYS A 108 14.15 5.44 13.81
N GLN A 109 14.75 5.58 14.99
CA GLN A 109 15.47 4.49 15.66
C GLN A 109 14.63 3.89 16.78
N ARG A 110 14.47 2.56 16.76
CA ARG A 110 13.75 1.81 17.81
C ARG A 110 14.32 1.95 19.23
N LYS A 111 15.55 2.44 19.40
CA LYS A 111 16.22 2.55 20.71
C LYS A 111 15.91 3.86 21.44
N ASN A 112 15.42 4.88 20.73
CA ASN A 112 15.10 6.17 21.33
C ASN A 112 13.61 6.20 21.69
N LEU A 113 13.26 5.89 22.93
CA LEU A 113 11.87 5.95 23.44
C LEU A 113 11.24 7.35 23.37
N ASN A 114 12.05 8.39 23.13
CA ASN A 114 11.56 9.76 22.94
C ASN A 114 11.11 10.05 21.50
N GLN A 115 11.33 9.12 20.56
CA GLN A 115 10.96 9.27 19.15
C GLN A 115 9.64 8.54 18.88
N CYS A 116 8.52 9.24 19.07
CA CYS A 116 7.18 8.90 18.57
C CYS A 116 6.82 7.41 18.55
N GLU A 117 7.09 6.74 19.67
CA GLU A 117 6.90 5.30 19.84
C GLU A 117 5.44 4.87 19.65
N ALA A 118 4.49 5.79 19.88
CA ALA A 118 3.05 5.58 19.71
C ALA A 118 2.53 5.72 18.25
N LEU A 119 3.32 6.30 17.34
CA LEU A 119 2.94 6.50 15.93
C LEU A 119 3.62 5.51 14.98
N MET A 120 4.65 4.80 15.45
CA MET A 120 5.14 3.61 14.78
C MET A 120 4.04 2.55 14.87
N PHE A 121 3.18 2.46 13.86
CA PHE A 121 2.28 1.33 13.64
C PHE A 121 3.13 0.06 13.54
N LEU A 122 3.51 -0.53 14.67
CA LEU A 122 4.02 -1.89 14.70
C LEU A 122 2.81 -2.79 14.49
N PRO A 123 2.80 -3.49 13.36
CA PRO A 123 3.31 -4.85 13.46
C PRO A 123 4.46 -5.08 12.48
N LYS A 124 5.67 -4.60 12.83
CA LYS A 124 6.91 -5.16 12.24
C LYS A 124 7.23 -6.53 12.87
N LYS A 125 6.30 -7.47 12.74
CA LYS A 125 6.49 -8.88 13.13
C LYS A 125 6.16 -9.87 12.00
N ILE A 126 6.10 -9.36 10.77
CA ILE A 126 5.78 -10.18 9.61
C ILE A 126 6.82 -9.85 8.54
N ILE A 127 7.78 -10.75 8.33
CA ILE A 127 8.50 -10.83 7.06
C ILE A 127 7.46 -11.32 6.07
N ALA A 128 6.73 -10.37 5.50
CA ALA A 128 5.88 -10.67 4.38
C ALA A 128 6.77 -10.61 3.13
N TYR A 129 6.98 -11.78 2.54
CA TYR A 129 7.34 -11.82 1.13
C TYR A 129 6.11 -11.31 0.38
N TYR A 130 6.22 -10.10 -0.16
CA TYR A 130 5.12 -9.46 -0.87
C TYR A 130 5.16 -9.90 -2.33
N LEU A 131 4.10 -10.59 -2.76
CA LEU A 131 3.82 -10.80 -4.18
C LEU A 131 2.70 -9.84 -4.55
N THR A 132 3.06 -8.79 -5.29
CA THR A 132 2.12 -7.85 -5.88
C THR A 132 1.78 -8.32 -7.28
N ILE A 133 0.52 -8.70 -7.50
CA ILE A 133 0.06 -9.06 -8.84
C ILE A 133 -0.52 -7.80 -9.47
N THR A 134 0.16 -7.34 -10.51
CA THR A 134 -0.31 -6.25 -11.36
C THR A 134 -1.32 -6.79 -12.36
N ALA A 135 -2.58 -6.37 -12.21
CA ALA A 135 -3.61 -6.75 -13.18
C ALA A 135 -3.40 -6.00 -14.51
N TYR A 136 -3.25 -6.73 -15.61
CA TYR A 136 -3.25 -6.18 -16.97
C TYR A 136 -4.67 -6.27 -17.54
N TYR A 137 -5.21 -5.13 -17.99
CA TYR A 137 -6.49 -5.10 -18.69
C TYR A 137 -6.26 -5.28 -20.20
N ARG A 138 -6.86 -6.31 -20.79
CA ARG A 138 -7.18 -6.29 -22.22
C ARG A 138 -8.56 -5.66 -22.33
N THR A 139 -8.65 -4.52 -23.01
CA THR A 139 -9.92 -3.86 -23.34
C THR A 139 -10.65 -4.67 -24.40
N GLU A 140 -11.21 -5.83 -24.04
CA GLU A 140 -12.25 -6.45 -24.85
C GLU A 140 -13.52 -5.63 -24.66
N ASN A 141 -13.77 -4.76 -25.64
CA ASN A 141 -14.95 -3.94 -25.74
C ASN A 141 -16.20 -4.84 -25.70
N PRO A 142 -17.06 -4.77 -24.65
CA PRO A 142 -18.23 -5.63 -24.52
C PRO A 142 -19.34 -5.30 -25.55
N ARG A 143 -19.08 -4.40 -26.51
CA ARG A 143 -19.97 -4.09 -27.64
C ARG A 143 -19.70 -4.91 -28.92
N LEU A 144 -18.72 -5.82 -28.94
CA LEU A 144 -18.34 -6.57 -30.14
C LEU A 144 -18.31 -8.10 -30.00
N THR A 145 -19.03 -8.69 -29.05
CA THR A 145 -19.39 -10.12 -29.08
C THR A 145 -20.86 -10.28 -29.49
N ARG A 146 -21.12 -10.03 -30.77
CA ARG A 146 -22.29 -10.56 -31.47
C ARG A 146 -21.88 -10.92 -32.90
N ILE A 147 -21.33 -12.12 -33.07
CA ILE A 147 -21.46 -12.99 -34.25
C ILE A 147 -21.56 -14.41 -33.71
#